data_AF-A0A352WX84-F1
#
_entry.id   AF-A0A352WX84-F1
#
_cell.length_a   1.000
_cell.length_b   1.000
_cell.length_c   1.000
_cell.angle_alpha   90.00
_cell.angle_beta   90.00
_cell.angle_gamma   90.00
#
_symmetry.space_group_name_H-M   'P 1'
#
loop_
_entity.id
_entity.type
_entity.pdbx_description
1 polymer ?
#
loop_
_entity_poly.entity_id
_entity_poly.type
_entity_poly.pdbx_seq_one_letter_code
_entity_poly.pdbx_strand_id
1 'polypeptide(L)'
;GFFSQPRSVLIISPPGVGKTTLLRDFTLRVSAGDAGRPLRVALVDERREILPPGSPCFCRGGLIDLLSGYAKADGMEIATRTLSPELIVCDEIGSQEDISAILAVQNSGVPLVATAHGSSYAELLRRPPMKTLLDYKVFSMIFILSKENGALKTTCQEVAV
;
A
#
# COMPACT_ATOMS: atom_id res chain seq x y z
N GLY A 1 15.07 0.50 -11.01
CA GLY A 1 14.75 0.65 -9.57
C GLY A 1 13.24 0.68 -9.38
N PHE A 2 12.74 0.60 -8.14
CA PHE A 2 11.29 0.67 -7.86
C PHE A 2 10.60 1.88 -8.54
N PHE A 3 11.28 3.03 -8.59
CA PHE A 3 10.74 4.27 -9.17
C PHE A 3 10.72 4.32 -10.70
N SER A 4 11.45 3.43 -11.39
CA SER A 4 11.39 3.30 -12.85
C SER A 4 10.34 2.29 -13.31
N GLN A 5 10.04 1.31 -12.46
CA GLN A 5 9.00 0.30 -12.65
C GLN A 5 8.38 0.00 -11.27
N PRO A 6 7.28 0.68 -10.89
CA PRO A 6 6.65 0.45 -9.60
C PRO A 6 6.19 -1.01 -9.50
N ARG A 7 6.35 -1.58 -8.30
CA ARG A 7 6.01 -2.97 -8.01
C ARG A 7 4.99 -3.03 -6.89
N SER A 8 4.21 -4.10 -6.87
CA SER A 8 3.31 -4.34 -5.74
C SER A 8 4.12 -4.73 -4.50
N VAL A 9 3.88 -4.01 -3.40
CA VAL A 9 4.60 -4.12 -2.14
C VAL A 9 3.62 -4.22 -0.97
N LEU A 10 3.87 -5.15 -0.06
CA LEU A 10 3.14 -5.26 1.20
C LEU A 10 4.04 -4.85 2.37
N ILE A 11 3.60 -3.94 3.22
CA ILE A 11 4.31 -3.53 4.43
C ILE A 11 3.61 -4.11 5.64
N ILE A 12 4.28 -4.95 6.42
CA ILE A 12 3.71 -5.58 7.61
C ILE A 12 4.44 -5.15 8.88
N SER A 13 3.67 -5.07 9.96
CA SER A 13 4.22 -4.83 11.29
C SER A 13 3.19 -5.15 12.38
N PRO A 14 3.65 -5.37 13.62
CA PRO A 14 2.80 -5.25 14.80
C PRO A 14 2.11 -3.86 14.88
N PRO A 15 0.99 -3.73 15.60
CA PRO A 15 0.37 -2.43 15.88
C PRO A 15 1.36 -1.43 16.51
N GLY A 16 1.23 -0.13 16.20
CA GLY A 16 2.02 0.93 16.84
C GLY A 16 3.48 1.09 16.37
N VAL A 17 3.91 0.35 15.34
CA VAL A 17 5.29 0.45 14.80
C VAL A 17 5.47 1.64 13.84
N GLY A 18 4.40 2.13 13.21
CA GLY A 18 4.43 3.32 12.35
C GLY A 18 4.16 3.09 10.86
N LYS A 19 3.45 2.00 10.50
CA LYS A 19 3.10 1.67 9.10
C LYS A 19 2.43 2.83 8.37
N THR A 20 1.41 3.44 9.00
CA THR A 20 0.67 4.56 8.42
C THR A 20 1.58 5.77 8.15
N THR A 21 2.50 6.07 9.08
CA THR A 21 3.49 7.15 8.89
C THR A 21 4.42 6.86 7.72
N LEU A 22 4.91 5.62 7.62
CA LEU A 22 5.78 5.21 6.52
C LEU A 22 5.05 5.22 5.18
N LEU A 23 3.82 4.70 5.14
CA LEU A 23 2.97 4.66 3.95
C LEU A 23 2.62 6.07 3.48
N ARG A 24 2.34 7.00 4.40
CA ARG A 24 2.13 8.42 4.12
C ARG A 24 3.37 9.05 3.50
N ASP A 25 4.53 8.90 4.14
CA ASP A 25 5.78 9.48 3.64
C ASP A 25 6.13 8.92 2.25
N PHE A 26 5.99 7.61 2.06
CA PHE A 26 6.14 6.96 0.76
C PHE A 26 5.21 7.56 -0.29
N THR A 27 3.91 7.65 -0.01
CA THR A 27 2.89 8.18 -0.93
C THR A 27 3.21 9.61 -1.38
N LEU A 28 3.64 10.46 -0.45
CA LEU A 28 3.99 11.85 -0.75
C LEU A 28 5.25 11.96 -1.60
N ARG A 29 6.29 11.17 -1.27
CA ARG A 29 7.55 11.19 -2.02
C ARG A 29 7.40 10.68 -3.45
N VAL A 30 6.65 9.59 -3.63
CA VAL A 30 6.49 8.97 -4.96
C VAL A 30 5.60 9.83 -5.87
N SER A 31 4.56 10.46 -5.31
CA SER A 31 3.69 11.37 -6.06
C SER A 31 4.34 12.72 -6.38
N ALA A 32 5.31 13.17 -5.57
CA ALA A 32 6.10 14.38 -5.82
C ALA A 32 7.30 14.15 -6.75
N GLY A 33 7.69 12.89 -6.98
CA GLY A 33 8.87 12.56 -7.80
C GLY A 33 10.21 12.68 -7.06
N ASP A 34 10.23 12.60 -5.73
CA ASP A 34 11.47 12.75 -4.93
C ASP A 34 12.56 11.73 -5.30
N ALA A 35 12.19 10.60 -5.92
CA ALA A 35 13.10 9.53 -6.33
C ALA A 35 13.00 9.19 -7.83
N GLY A 36 12.46 10.10 -8.65
CA GLY A 36 12.27 9.88 -10.08
C GLY A 36 11.32 10.89 -10.72
N ARG A 37 10.52 10.45 -11.69
CA ARG A 37 9.37 11.26 -12.13
C ARG A 37 8.22 11.12 -11.12
N PRO A 38 7.36 12.14 -10.97
CA PRO A 38 6.08 12.01 -10.27
C PRO A 38 5.27 10.82 -10.80
N LEU A 39 4.70 10.02 -9.90
CA LEU A 39 3.74 8.97 -10.21
C LEU A 39 2.33 9.46 -9.94
N ARG A 40 1.37 9.14 -10.83
CA ARG A 40 -0.06 9.30 -10.53
C ARG A 40 -0.48 8.25 -9.52
N VAL A 41 -0.77 8.68 -8.29
CA VAL A 41 -1.13 7.80 -7.19
C VAL A 41 -2.63 7.89 -6.91
N ALA A 42 -3.33 6.77 -6.98
CA ALA A 42 -4.66 6.65 -6.39
C ALA A 42 -4.51 6.19 -4.94
N LEU A 43 -4.84 7.06 -3.99
CA LEU A 43 -4.80 6.75 -2.57
C LEU A 43 -6.19 6.38 -2.08
N VAL A 44 -6.40 5.12 -1.72
CA VAL A 44 -7.62 4.61 -1.10
C VAL A 44 -7.42 4.62 0.42
N ASP A 45 -8.10 5.55 1.10
CA ASP A 45 -7.94 5.81 2.53
C ASP A 45 -9.34 6.07 3.14
N GLU A 46 -9.97 5.00 3.62
CA GLU A 46 -11.37 5.00 4.05
C GLU A 46 -11.63 6.02 5.17
N ARG A 47 -10.67 6.11 6.10
CA ARG A 47 -10.78 6.91 7.34
C ARG A 47 -9.94 8.18 7.34
N ARG A 48 -9.26 8.49 6.24
CA ARG A 48 -8.33 9.62 6.13
C ARG A 48 -7.19 9.55 7.17
N GLU A 49 -6.70 8.35 7.44
CA GLU A 49 -5.57 8.15 8.35
C GLU A 49 -4.23 8.50 7.69
N ILE A 50 -4.11 8.29 6.38
CA ILE A 50 -2.90 8.60 5.61
C ILE A 50 -2.89 10.08 5.25
N LEU A 51 -3.99 10.62 4.72
CA LEU A 51 -4.10 12.06 4.42
C LEU A 51 -5.27 12.69 5.18
N PRO A 52 -5.07 13.04 6.47
CA PRO A 52 -6.11 13.69 7.25
C PRO A 52 -6.46 15.08 6.68
N PRO A 53 -7.71 15.56 6.86
CA PRO A 53 -8.10 16.90 6.46
C PRO A 53 -7.18 17.96 7.04
N GLY A 54 -6.79 18.95 6.22
CA GLY A 54 -5.88 20.01 6.64
C GLY A 54 -4.41 19.59 6.77
N SER A 55 -4.06 18.36 6.37
CA SER A 55 -2.67 17.93 6.30
C SER A 55 -1.88 18.85 5.35
N PRO A 56 -0.77 19.47 5.81
CA PRO A 56 0.06 20.35 4.98
C PRO A 56 0.69 19.63 3.77
N CYS A 57 0.57 18.31 3.73
CA CYS A 57 1.05 17.44 2.68
C CYS A 57 0.42 17.73 1.30
N PHE A 58 -0.80 18.27 1.22
CA PHE A 58 -1.41 18.71 -0.06
C PHE A 58 -0.61 19.85 -0.73
N CYS A 59 0.17 20.61 0.03
CA CYS A 59 0.96 21.72 -0.49
C CYS A 59 2.21 21.26 -1.26
N ARG A 60 2.57 19.97 -1.21
CA ARG A 60 3.76 19.43 -1.91
C ARG A 60 3.56 19.22 -3.42
N GLY A 61 2.36 19.44 -3.96
CA GLY A 61 2.11 19.38 -5.41
C GLY A 61 2.21 17.97 -6.02
N GLY A 62 2.13 16.91 -5.21
CA GLY A 62 2.16 15.54 -5.70
C GLY A 62 0.90 15.16 -6.49
N LEU A 63 1.04 14.25 -7.45
CA LEU A 63 -0.07 13.72 -8.25
C LEU A 63 -0.85 12.65 -7.48
N ILE A 64 -1.71 13.07 -6.55
CA ILE A 64 -2.52 12.18 -5.71
C ILE A 64 -4.02 12.41 -5.96
N ASP A 65 -4.72 11.34 -6.34
CA ASP A 65 -6.17 11.27 -6.29
C ASP A 65 -6.59 10.54 -5.00
N LEU A 66 -7.22 11.28 -4.07
CA LEU A 66 -7.68 10.74 -2.79
C LEU A 66 -9.11 10.18 -2.91
N LEU A 67 -9.24 8.87 -2.70
CA LEU A 67 -10.51 8.15 -2.60
C LEU A 67 -10.79 7.84 -1.12
N SER A 68 -11.63 8.66 -0.51
CA SER A 68 -12.00 8.57 0.91
C SER A 68 -13.52 8.55 1.09
N GLY A 69 -14.02 7.85 2.11
CA GLY A 69 -15.46 7.75 2.37
C GLY A 69 -16.19 6.67 1.56
N TYR A 70 -15.44 5.83 0.86
CA TYR A 70 -15.92 4.62 0.17
C TYR A 70 -15.36 3.39 0.86
N ALA A 71 -15.98 2.23 0.64
CA ALA A 71 -15.32 0.97 0.95
C ALA A 71 -14.06 0.81 0.07
N LYS A 72 -13.03 0.16 0.60
CA LYS A 72 -11.77 -0.11 -0.12
C LYS A 72 -12.00 -0.74 -1.50
N ALA A 73 -12.96 -1.66 -1.60
CA ALA A 73 -13.34 -2.31 -2.85
C ALA A 73 -13.79 -1.30 -3.92
N ASP A 74 -14.75 -0.45 -3.57
CA ASP A 74 -15.28 0.58 -4.47
C ASP A 74 -14.19 1.59 -4.85
N GLY A 75 -13.34 1.98 -3.90
CA GLY A 75 -12.21 2.87 -4.15
C GLY A 75 -11.23 2.27 -5.17
N MET A 76 -10.82 1.02 -4.99
CA MET A 76 -9.90 0.36 -5.94
C MET A 76 -10.54 0.19 -7.33
N GLU A 77 -11.84 -0.11 -7.40
CA GLU A 77 -12.55 -0.20 -8.69
C GLU A 77 -12.59 1.17 -9.38
N ILE A 78 -13.00 2.23 -8.68
CA ILE A 78 -13.04 3.60 -9.24
C ILE A 78 -11.65 4.01 -9.73
N ALA A 79 -10.61 3.75 -8.93
CA ALA A 79 -9.23 4.08 -9.26
C ALA A 79 -8.82 3.45 -10.59
N THR A 80 -8.99 2.14 -10.73
CA THR A 80 -8.57 1.42 -11.93
C THR A 80 -9.38 1.75 -13.16
N ARG A 81 -10.67 2.09 -13.01
CA ARG A 81 -11.56 2.37 -14.13
C ARG A 81 -11.51 3.81 -14.64
N THR A 82 -11.20 4.77 -13.78
CA THR A 82 -11.41 6.19 -14.11
C THR A 82 -10.16 7.06 -13.99
N LEU A 83 -9.24 6.73 -13.07
CA LEU A 83 -8.13 7.65 -12.72
C LEU A 83 -6.84 7.38 -13.50
N SER A 84 -6.75 6.25 -14.21
CA SER A 84 -5.52 5.80 -14.89
C SER A 84 -4.25 5.90 -14.00
N PRO A 85 -4.31 5.40 -12.75
CA PRO A 85 -3.20 5.52 -11.81
C PRO A 85 -2.02 4.68 -12.27
N GLU A 86 -0.82 5.11 -11.88
CA GLU A 86 0.41 4.35 -12.06
C GLU A 86 0.77 3.54 -10.81
N LEU A 87 0.12 3.86 -9.69
CA LEU A 87 0.26 3.20 -8.41
C LEU A 87 -1.04 3.34 -7.62
N ILE A 88 -1.53 2.25 -7.05
CA ILE A 88 -2.58 2.29 -6.04
C ILE A 88 -1.91 2.15 -4.67
N VAL A 89 -2.29 3.03 -3.75
CA VAL A 89 -1.91 2.92 -2.35
C VAL A 89 -3.17 2.70 -1.52
N CYS A 90 -3.15 1.69 -0.67
CA CYS A 90 -4.23 1.42 0.29
C CYS A 90 -3.65 1.35 1.69
N ASP A 91 -4.45 1.72 2.68
CA ASP A 91 -4.07 1.70 4.10
C ASP A 91 -3.81 0.27 4.60
N GLU A 92 -4.75 -0.33 5.33
CA GLU A 92 -4.57 -1.64 5.95
C GLU A 92 -5.47 -2.67 5.27
N ILE A 93 -4.88 -3.78 4.84
CA ILE A 93 -5.61 -4.90 4.23
C ILE A 93 -5.60 -6.11 5.18
N GLY A 94 -6.69 -6.86 5.20
CA GLY A 94 -6.71 -8.11 5.95
C GLY A 94 -8.06 -8.80 6.06
N SER A 95 -9.15 -8.15 5.63
CA SER A 95 -10.47 -8.76 5.57
C SER A 95 -10.67 -9.54 4.26
N GLN A 96 -11.63 -10.46 4.22
CA GLN A 96 -11.90 -11.25 3.01
C GLN A 96 -12.40 -10.36 1.85
N GLU A 97 -13.10 -9.29 2.18
CA GLU A 97 -13.56 -8.26 1.24
C GLU A 97 -12.39 -7.52 0.61
N ASP A 98 -11.39 -7.12 1.42
CA ASP A 98 -10.15 -6.50 0.91
C ASP A 98 -9.45 -7.41 -0.11
N ILE A 99 -9.30 -8.69 0.22
CA ILE A 99 -8.64 -9.66 -0.66
C ILE A 99 -9.39 -9.77 -1.98
N SER A 100 -10.71 -9.90 -1.92
CA SER A 100 -11.56 -10.07 -3.09
C SER A 100 -11.47 -8.84 -4.00
N ALA A 101 -11.47 -7.63 -3.43
CA ALA A 101 -11.27 -6.39 -4.15
C ALA A 101 -9.92 -6.34 -4.85
N ILE A 102 -8.84 -6.65 -4.12
CA ILE A 102 -7.47 -6.63 -4.65
C ILE A 102 -7.33 -7.61 -5.81
N LEU A 103 -7.86 -8.82 -5.68
CA LEU A 103 -7.84 -9.83 -6.75
C LEU A 103 -8.65 -9.39 -7.98
N ALA A 104 -9.79 -8.72 -7.78
CA ALA A 104 -10.60 -8.19 -8.88
C ALA A 104 -9.83 -7.14 -9.69
N VAL A 105 -9.03 -6.30 -9.04
CA VAL A 105 -8.25 -5.24 -9.71
C VAL A 105 -6.84 -5.65 -10.11
N GLN A 106 -6.34 -6.81 -9.67
CA GLN A 106 -4.99 -7.31 -9.97
C GLN A 106 -4.69 -7.34 -11.49
N ASN A 107 -5.69 -7.71 -12.29
CA ASN A 107 -5.55 -7.81 -13.75
C ASN A 107 -5.42 -6.45 -14.46
N SER A 108 -5.61 -5.33 -13.76
CA SER A 108 -5.39 -3.99 -14.32
C SER A 108 -3.92 -3.71 -14.65
N GLY A 109 -2.99 -4.50 -14.09
CA GLY A 109 -1.56 -4.29 -14.22
C GLY A 109 -1.03 -3.09 -13.43
N VAL A 110 -1.88 -2.40 -12.66
CA VAL A 110 -1.46 -1.31 -11.78
C VAL A 110 -0.89 -1.88 -10.48
N PRO A 111 0.35 -1.54 -10.10
CA PRO A 111 0.95 -2.03 -8.86
C PRO A 111 0.22 -1.48 -7.63
N LEU A 112 0.19 -2.29 -6.56
CA LEU A 112 -0.46 -1.98 -5.30
C LEU A 112 0.54 -1.91 -4.14
N VAL A 113 0.49 -0.83 -3.36
CA VAL A 113 1.20 -0.74 -2.08
C VAL A 113 0.17 -0.69 -0.96
N ALA A 114 0.28 -1.64 -0.02
CA ALA A 114 -0.63 -1.74 1.11
C ALA A 114 0.10 -2.07 2.40
N THR A 115 -0.57 -1.87 3.53
CA THR A 115 -0.08 -2.34 4.83
C THR A 115 -0.93 -3.47 5.38
N ALA A 116 -0.37 -4.30 6.26
CA ALA A 116 -1.14 -5.30 7.01
C ALA A 116 -0.57 -5.50 8.42
N HIS A 117 -1.39 -6.05 9.31
CA HIS A 117 -0.90 -6.54 10.59
C HIS A 117 -0.16 -7.87 10.43
N GLY A 118 1.06 -7.93 10.96
CA GLY A 118 1.87 -9.15 11.00
C GLY A 118 3.28 -8.87 11.48
N SER A 119 3.83 -9.77 12.27
CA SER A 119 5.20 -9.68 12.79
C SER A 119 6.22 -10.45 11.94
N SER A 120 5.76 -11.36 11.08
CA SER A 120 6.61 -12.18 10.22
C SER A 120 5.86 -12.69 8.99
N TYR A 121 6.62 -13.11 7.97
CA TYR A 121 6.07 -13.78 6.79
C TYR A 121 5.34 -15.09 7.13
N ALA A 122 5.88 -15.87 8.07
CA ALA A 122 5.25 -17.11 8.52
C ALA A 122 3.88 -16.87 9.18
N GLU A 123 3.72 -15.74 9.88
CA GLU A 123 2.42 -15.35 10.44
C GLU A 123 1.41 -15.00 9.35
N LEU A 124 1.82 -14.27 8.31
CA LEU A 124 0.94 -13.97 7.18
C LEU A 124 0.43 -15.24 6.49
N LEU A 125 1.29 -16.24 6.28
CA LEU A 125 0.90 -17.50 5.66
C LEU A 125 -0.14 -18.28 6.46
N ARG A 126 -0.23 -18.07 7.78
CA ARG A 126 -1.24 -18.70 8.64
C ARG A 126 -2.60 -18.00 8.57
N ARG A 127 -2.67 -16.78 8.03
CA ARG A 127 -3.92 -16.02 7.89
C ARG A 127 -4.52 -16.31 6.51
N PRO A 128 -5.65 -17.04 6.39
CA PRO A 128 -6.18 -17.46 5.10
C PRO A 128 -6.38 -16.33 4.07
N PRO A 129 -6.89 -15.14 4.46
CA PRO A 129 -7.02 -14.02 3.53
C PRO A 129 -5.67 -13.58 2.95
N MET A 130 -4.65 -13.42 3.81
CA MET A 130 -3.32 -12.98 3.39
C MET A 130 -2.58 -14.05 2.59
N LYS A 131 -2.70 -15.33 2.98
CA LYS A 131 -2.13 -16.46 2.24
C LYS A 131 -2.63 -16.46 0.79
N THR A 132 -3.91 -16.16 0.57
CA THR A 132 -4.49 -16.06 -0.77
C THR A 132 -3.75 -15.02 -1.62
N LEU A 133 -3.54 -13.80 -1.13
CA LEU A 133 -2.79 -12.77 -1.90
C LEU A 133 -1.35 -13.17 -2.21
N LEU A 134 -0.71 -13.91 -1.30
CA LEU A 134 0.64 -14.43 -1.50
C LEU A 134 0.67 -15.54 -2.55
N ASP A 135 -0.29 -16.47 -2.51
CA ASP A 135 -0.42 -17.55 -3.49
C ASP A 135 -0.69 -17.01 -4.90
N TYR A 136 -1.53 -15.97 -5.01
CA TYR A 136 -1.81 -15.25 -6.27
C TYR A 136 -0.69 -14.30 -6.69
N LYS A 137 0.40 -14.21 -5.92
CA LYS A 137 1.59 -13.39 -6.21
C LYS A 137 1.24 -11.92 -6.47
N VAL A 138 0.24 -11.41 -5.77
CA VAL A 138 -0.18 -10.00 -5.88
C VAL A 138 0.98 -9.09 -5.51
N PHE A 139 1.71 -9.44 -4.45
CA PHE A 139 2.86 -8.69 -3.96
C PHE A 139 4.16 -9.40 -4.33
N SER A 140 5.05 -8.66 -4.99
CA SER A 140 6.40 -9.13 -5.33
C SER A 140 7.39 -9.00 -4.17
N MET A 141 7.08 -8.15 -3.20
CA MET A 141 7.98 -7.79 -2.11
C MET A 141 7.20 -7.50 -0.84
N ILE A 142 7.75 -7.93 0.28
CA ILE A 142 7.18 -7.74 1.61
C ILE A 142 8.23 -7.06 2.49
N PHE A 143 7.88 -5.90 3.04
CA PHE A 143 8.68 -5.24 4.07
C PHE A 143 8.10 -5.53 5.44
N ILE A 144 8.93 -6.05 6.33
CA ILE A 144 8.58 -6.37 7.70
C ILE A 144 9.21 -5.30 8.60
N LEU A 145 8.37 -4.50 9.24
CA LEU A 145 8.81 -3.47 10.18
C LEU A 145 8.75 -4.00 11.61
N SER A 146 9.81 -3.77 12.36
CA SER A 146 9.89 -4.02 13.79
C SER A 146 10.48 -2.83 14.52
N LYS A 147 10.26 -2.75 15.84
CA LYS A 147 10.96 -1.81 16.72
C LYS A 147 11.86 -2.61 17.63
N GLU A 148 13.16 -2.33 17.57
CA GLU A 148 14.16 -2.93 18.46
C GLU A 148 14.95 -1.80 19.12
N ASN A 149 15.00 -1.78 20.46
CA ASN A 149 15.65 -0.73 21.24
C ASN A 149 15.19 0.70 20.87
N GLY A 150 13.92 0.86 20.49
CA GLY A 150 13.34 2.14 20.06
C GLY A 150 13.66 2.54 18.60
N ALA A 151 14.55 1.82 17.91
CA ALA A 151 14.86 2.05 16.51
C ALA A 151 13.94 1.24 15.58
N LEU A 152 13.49 1.86 14.48
CA LEU A 152 12.76 1.15 13.42
C LEU A 152 13.75 0.28 12.66
N LYS A 153 13.47 -1.03 12.61
CA LYS A 153 14.16 -1.98 11.73
C LYS A 153 13.23 -2.42 10.62
N THR A 154 13.80 -2.60 9.44
CA THR A 154 13.08 -3.04 8.24
C THR A 154 13.79 -4.24 7.65
N THR A 155 13.07 -5.34 7.49
CA THR A 155 13.54 -6.51 6.75
C THR A 155 12.76 -6.62 5.46
N CYS A 156 13.44 -6.91 4.35
CA CYS A 156 12.80 -7.12 3.05
C CYS A 156 12.80 -8.60 2.71
N GLN A 157 11.67 -9.11 2.25
CA GLN A 157 11.55 -10.45 1.71
C GLN A 157 10.98 -10.36 0.29
N GLU A 158 11.74 -10.85 -0.68
CA GLU A 158 11.24 -11.03 -2.04
C GLU A 158 10.33 -12.26 -2.08
N VAL A 159 9.20 -12.11 -2.75
CA VAL A 159 8.27 -13.22 -3.00
C VAL A 159 8.63 -13.79 -4.36
N ALA A 160 9.04 -15.06 -4.38
CA ALA A 160 9.42 -15.73 -5.62
C ALA A 160 8.27 -15.69 -6.64
N VAL A 161 8.51 -15.00 -7.75
CA VAL A 161 7.57 -14.83 -8.86
C VAL A 161 7.68 -16.00 -9.82
#